data_AF-A0A9D5VND2-F1
#
_entry.id   AF-A0A9D5VND2-F1
#
_cell.length_a   1.000
_cell.length_b   1.000
_cell.length_c   1.000
_cell.angle_alpha   90.00
_cell.angle_beta   90.00
_cell.angle_gamma   90.00
#
_symmetry.space_group_name_H-M   'P 1'
#
loop_
_entity.id
_entity.type
_entity.pdbx_description
1 polymer ?
#
loop_
_entity_poly.entity_id
_entity_poly.type
_entity_poly.pdbx_seq_one_letter_code
_entity_poly.pdbx_strand_id
1 'polypeptide(L)'
;MSYTKNRLGAHHLPDLFHVQQDISRAVSAPMAGKSRAAINQVEESEEHLESIMGRSMNYHEDLISRGRGRPIDFEKQITTAIEDIEINKEESERLSKLREELKTENKKLGELYHYVDLQSGKIRKEEKVINDMGEAIVKIKQIAEEEGLNEKSLKLIDKAADVLPKMEATLKFVSSYVKEKVDKMPLTTVQRDDVFNKCKHC
;
A
#
# COMPACT_ATOMS: atom_id res chain seq x y z
N MET A 1 0.75 -8.02 -26.91
CA MET A 1 2.08 -8.68 -26.93
C MET A 1 2.01 -10.14 -27.42
N SER A 2 1.32 -10.39 -28.53
CA SER A 2 1.21 -11.73 -29.14
C SER A 2 2.38 -12.01 -30.09
N TYR A 3 2.93 -10.97 -30.73
CA TYR A 3 3.91 -11.08 -31.81
C TYR A 3 5.26 -11.70 -31.38
N THR A 4 5.88 -11.24 -30.30
CA THR A 4 7.20 -11.74 -29.83
C THR A 4 7.15 -13.20 -29.39
N LYS A 5 6.14 -13.58 -28.59
CA LYS A 5 5.95 -14.96 -28.16
C LYS A 5 5.65 -15.90 -29.34
N ASN A 6 4.79 -15.46 -30.27
CA ASN A 6 4.31 -16.32 -31.35
C ASN A 6 5.22 -16.35 -32.58
N ARG A 7 6.05 -15.33 -32.83
CA ARG A 7 6.96 -15.31 -33.98
C ARG A 7 8.42 -15.60 -33.65
N LEU A 8 8.89 -15.26 -32.45
CA LEU A 8 10.30 -15.40 -32.08
C LEU A 8 10.54 -16.54 -31.09
N GLY A 9 9.48 -17.19 -30.58
CA GLY A 9 9.60 -18.22 -29.53
C GLY A 9 10.24 -17.70 -28.23
N ALA A 10 10.41 -16.38 -28.09
CA ALA A 10 11.11 -15.77 -26.98
C ALA A 10 10.20 -15.76 -25.74
N HIS A 11 10.70 -16.33 -24.65
CA HIS A 11 10.01 -16.33 -23.37
C HIS A 11 10.03 -14.91 -22.78
N HIS A 12 8.85 -14.30 -22.64
CA HIS A 12 8.72 -12.98 -22.02
C HIS A 12 8.81 -13.09 -20.50
N LEU A 13 9.80 -12.43 -19.92
CA LEU A 13 10.01 -12.37 -18.48
C LEU A 13 9.06 -11.30 -17.90
N PRO A 14 8.12 -11.65 -17.01
CA PRO A 14 7.32 -10.65 -16.31
C PRO A 14 8.22 -9.74 -15.49
N ASP A 15 7.91 -8.44 -15.53
CA ASP A 15 8.64 -7.41 -14.79
C ASP A 15 7.85 -7.00 -13.55
N LEU A 16 8.55 -6.93 -12.41
CA LEU A 16 8.06 -6.42 -11.13
C LEU A 16 7.37 -5.06 -11.27
N PHE A 17 7.85 -4.21 -12.18
CA PHE A 17 7.24 -2.91 -12.43
C PHE A 17 5.75 -3.04 -12.76
N HIS A 18 5.32 -4.07 -13.49
CA HIS A 18 3.90 -4.28 -13.81
C HIS A 18 3.08 -4.61 -12.56
N VAL A 19 3.62 -5.43 -11.66
CA VAL A 19 2.98 -5.79 -10.39
C VAL A 19 2.82 -4.55 -9.52
N GLN A 20 3.90 -3.79 -9.31
CA GLN A 20 3.87 -2.56 -8.51
C GLN A 20 2.99 -1.47 -9.14
N GLN A 21 2.94 -1.40 -10.47
CA GLN A 21 2.09 -0.46 -11.20
C GLN A 21 0.60 -0.80 -11.05
N ASP A 22 0.22 -2.08 -11.21
CA ASP A 22 -1.16 -2.52 -11.01
C ASP A 22 -1.61 -2.27 -9.57
N ILE A 23 -0.76 -2.56 -8.58
CA ILE A 23 -1.01 -2.25 -7.15
C ILE A 23 -1.17 -0.75 -6.93
N SER A 24 -0.23 0.07 -7.42
CA SER A 24 -0.29 1.53 -7.26
C SER A 24 -1.58 2.09 -7.88
N ARG A 25 -1.97 1.59 -9.05
CA ARG A 25 -3.24 1.99 -9.70
C ARG A 25 -4.47 1.56 -8.91
N ALA A 26 -4.40 0.43 -8.22
CA ALA A 26 -5.50 -0.08 -7.41
C ALA A 26 -5.74 0.78 -6.17
N VAL A 27 -4.67 1.19 -5.46
CA VAL A 27 -4.81 1.78 -4.12
C VAL A 27 -4.47 3.26 -4.04
N SER A 28 -3.54 3.79 -4.84
CA SER A 28 -3.02 5.15 -4.61
C SER A 28 -4.07 6.24 -4.81
N ALA A 29 -4.82 6.20 -5.92
CA ALA A 29 -5.81 7.24 -6.20
C ALA A 29 -7.06 7.14 -5.31
N PRO A 30 -7.67 5.95 -5.09
CA PRO A 30 -8.82 5.83 -4.19
C PRO A 30 -8.51 6.24 -2.75
N MET A 31 -7.37 5.79 -2.22
CA MET A 31 -6.94 6.19 -0.87
C MET A 31 -6.61 7.68 -0.78
N ALA A 32 -6.07 8.27 -1.85
CA ALA A 32 -5.89 9.72 -1.90
C ALA A 32 -7.21 10.49 -1.86
N GLY A 33 -8.25 9.98 -2.51
CA GLY A 33 -9.61 10.54 -2.43
C GLY A 33 -10.15 10.48 -1.00
N LYS A 34 -10.06 9.32 -0.35
CA LYS A 34 -10.48 9.13 1.05
C LYS A 34 -9.76 10.06 2.02
N SER A 35 -8.42 10.16 1.96
CA SER A 35 -7.69 11.07 2.85
C SER A 35 -8.08 12.52 2.65
N ARG A 36 -8.30 12.96 1.41
CA ARG A 36 -8.77 14.34 1.15
C ARG A 36 -10.15 14.58 1.73
N ALA A 37 -11.07 13.62 1.57
CA ALA A 37 -12.39 13.71 2.17
C ALA A 37 -12.33 13.80 3.70
N ALA A 38 -11.47 13.01 4.36
CA ALA A 38 -11.29 13.06 5.80
C ALA A 38 -10.67 14.39 6.28
N ILE A 39 -9.68 14.93 5.56
CA ILE A 39 -9.11 16.25 5.86
C ILE A 39 -10.19 17.33 5.73
N ASN A 40 -10.96 17.31 4.64
CA ASN A 40 -12.06 18.26 4.45
C ASN A 40 -13.12 18.13 5.55
N GLN A 41 -13.41 16.93 6.06
CA GLN A 41 -14.35 16.75 7.17
C GLN A 41 -13.85 17.36 8.47
N VAL A 42 -12.53 17.32 8.73
CA VAL A 42 -11.93 18.04 9.86
C VAL A 42 -12.15 19.54 9.70
N GLU A 43 -11.82 20.10 8.53
CA GLU A 43 -12.02 21.52 8.23
C GLU A 43 -13.49 21.94 8.38
N GLU A 44 -14.42 21.18 7.80
CA GLU A 44 -15.87 21.43 7.91
C GLU A 44 -16.37 21.39 9.36
N SER A 45 -15.81 20.49 10.20
CA SER A 45 -16.18 20.38 11.61
C SER A 45 -15.63 21.52 12.46
N GLU A 46 -14.41 21.98 12.15
CA GLU A 46 -13.80 23.16 12.78
C GLU A 46 -14.58 24.44 12.41
N GLU A 47 -14.94 24.62 11.14
CA GLU A 47 -15.81 25.72 10.70
C GLU A 47 -17.20 25.66 11.37
N HIS A 48 -17.75 24.46 11.57
CA HIS A 48 -19.02 24.28 12.27
C HIS A 48 -18.93 24.73 13.73
N LEU A 49 -17.86 24.36 14.44
CA LEU A 49 -17.61 24.80 15.81
C LEU A 49 -17.48 26.33 15.88
N GLU A 50 -16.70 26.95 14.99
CA GLU A 50 -16.57 28.40 14.92
C GLU A 50 -17.93 29.09 14.71
N SER A 51 -18.77 28.54 13.84
CA SER A 51 -20.13 29.02 13.60
C SER A 51 -21.02 28.92 14.84
N ILE A 52 -20.93 27.82 15.62
CA ILE A 52 -21.64 27.67 16.90
C ILE A 52 -21.14 28.72 17.90
N MET A 53 -19.83 28.87 18.06
CA MET A 53 -19.23 29.83 18.98
C MET A 53 -19.63 31.27 18.65
N GLY A 54 -19.57 31.67 17.37
CA GLY A 54 -20.01 32.98 16.92
C GLY A 54 -21.49 33.25 17.21
N ARG A 55 -22.37 32.25 16.99
CA ARG A 55 -23.79 32.34 17.36
C ARG A 55 -24.00 32.45 18.86
N SER A 56 -23.21 31.74 19.67
CA SER A 56 -23.26 31.82 21.13
C SER A 56 -22.88 33.20 21.65
N MET A 57 -21.87 33.85 21.05
CA MET A 57 -21.42 35.19 21.44
C MET A 57 -22.47 36.27 21.15
N ASN A 58 -23.14 36.18 20.00
CA ASN A 58 -24.16 37.15 19.59
C ASN A 58 -25.57 36.84 20.12
N TYR A 59 -25.72 35.77 20.89
CA TYR A 59 -27.03 35.25 21.31
C TYR A 59 -27.84 36.25 22.15
N HIS A 60 -27.17 37.04 23.01
CA HIS A 60 -27.83 38.03 23.84
C HIS A 60 -28.42 39.20 23.04
N GLU A 61 -27.78 39.61 21.95
CA GLU A 61 -28.30 40.65 21.04
C GLU A 61 -29.46 40.08 20.21
N ASP A 62 -29.35 38.85 19.74
CA ASP A 62 -30.38 38.14 18.99
C ASP A 62 -31.67 37.92 19.80
N LEU A 63 -31.56 37.66 21.11
CA LEU A 63 -32.70 37.47 22.02
C LEU A 63 -33.63 38.69 22.08
N ILE A 64 -33.11 39.91 21.84
CA ILE A 64 -33.90 41.15 21.84
C ILE A 64 -34.89 41.17 20.66
N SER A 65 -34.56 40.49 19.55
CA SER A 65 -35.36 40.44 18.32
C SER A 65 -36.29 39.22 18.21
N ARG A 66 -36.04 38.15 18.99
CA ARG A 66 -36.74 36.86 18.86
C ARG A 66 -37.96 36.78 19.78
N GLY A 67 -39.05 36.19 19.27
CA GLY A 67 -40.27 35.91 20.03
C GLY A 67 -40.09 34.85 21.14
N ARG A 68 -41.15 34.60 21.93
CA ARG A 68 -41.13 33.63 23.03
C ARG A 68 -40.84 32.20 22.54
N GLY A 69 -39.78 31.57 23.05
CA GLY A 69 -39.37 30.19 22.72
C GLY A 69 -38.37 29.60 23.72
N ARG A 70 -38.05 28.29 23.58
CA ARG A 70 -37.05 27.59 24.43
C ARG A 70 -35.64 28.11 24.10
N PRO A 71 -34.80 28.42 25.11
CA PRO A 71 -33.41 28.81 24.88
C PRO A 71 -32.59 27.72 24.18
N ILE A 72 -31.66 28.14 23.32
CA ILE A 72 -30.70 27.25 22.66
C ILE A 72 -29.66 26.78 23.69
N ASP A 73 -29.35 25.49 23.70
CA ASP A 73 -28.30 24.89 24.52
C ASP A 73 -26.97 24.88 23.74
N PHE A 74 -26.22 25.98 23.85
CA PHE A 74 -24.93 26.13 23.15
C PHE A 74 -23.82 25.29 23.76
N GLU A 75 -23.83 25.07 25.09
CA GLU A 75 -22.82 24.23 25.75
C GLU A 75 -22.85 22.83 25.15
N LYS A 76 -24.05 22.22 25.06
CA LYS A 76 -24.18 20.90 24.46
C LYS A 76 -23.75 20.87 22.99
N GLN A 77 -24.10 21.88 22.20
CA GLN A 77 -23.69 21.95 20.79
C GLN A 77 -22.18 22.08 20.63
N ILE A 78 -21.53 22.89 21.47
CA ILE A 78 -20.07 23.04 21.47
C ILE A 78 -19.40 21.73 21.85
N THR A 79 -19.89 21.04 22.89
CA THR A 79 -19.34 19.73 23.30
C THR A 79 -19.43 18.72 22.17
N THR A 80 -20.58 18.57 21.52
CA THR A 80 -20.74 17.66 20.39
C THR A 80 -19.84 18.03 19.21
N ALA A 81 -19.72 19.33 18.87
CA ALA A 81 -18.86 19.75 17.77
C ALA A 81 -17.36 19.48 18.05
N ILE A 82 -16.93 19.60 19.30
CA ILE A 82 -15.56 19.22 19.70
C ILE A 82 -15.35 17.71 19.56
N GLU A 83 -16.31 16.90 20.00
CA GLU A 83 -16.27 15.43 19.83
C GLU A 83 -16.19 15.04 18.34
N ASP A 84 -16.98 15.69 17.48
CA ASP A 84 -16.95 15.45 16.03
C ASP A 84 -15.59 15.80 15.40
N ILE A 85 -14.96 16.90 15.83
CA ILE A 85 -13.61 17.28 15.36
C ILE A 85 -12.59 16.19 15.75
N GLU A 86 -12.61 15.71 16.99
CA GLU A 86 -11.69 14.67 17.45
C GLU A 86 -11.87 13.37 16.64
N ILE A 87 -13.11 12.92 16.43
CA ILE A 87 -13.40 11.73 15.60
C ILE A 87 -12.85 11.89 14.18
N ASN A 88 -13.08 13.06 13.55
CA ASN A 88 -12.62 13.31 12.19
C ASN A 88 -11.09 13.42 12.11
N LYS A 89 -10.42 13.94 13.15
CA LYS A 89 -8.96 13.97 13.25
C LYS A 89 -8.37 12.56 13.38
N GLU A 90 -8.96 11.73 14.24
CA GLU A 90 -8.56 10.33 14.39
C GLU A 90 -8.68 9.56 13.07
N GLU A 91 -9.78 9.74 12.32
CA GLU A 91 -9.97 9.10 11.02
C GLU A 91 -8.95 9.60 9.97
N SER A 92 -8.69 10.91 9.93
CA SER A 92 -7.68 11.48 9.04
C SER A 92 -6.28 10.91 9.33
N GLU A 93 -5.91 10.79 10.61
CA GLU A 93 -4.64 10.18 11.02
C GLU A 93 -4.58 8.69 10.67
N ARG A 94 -5.67 7.95 10.92
CA ARG A 94 -5.78 6.52 10.57
C ARG A 94 -5.54 6.30 9.08
N LEU A 95 -6.22 7.08 8.22
CA LEU A 95 -6.05 7.00 6.77
C LEU A 95 -4.64 7.39 6.30
N SER A 96 -3.99 8.34 6.98
CA SER A 96 -2.60 8.69 6.73
C SER A 96 -1.65 7.52 7.01
N LYS A 97 -1.79 6.88 8.17
CA LYS A 97 -1.01 5.69 8.55
C LYS A 97 -1.22 4.55 7.57
N LEU A 98 -2.47 4.28 7.19
CA LEU A 98 -2.82 3.20 6.26
C LEU A 98 -2.21 3.41 4.88
N ARG A 99 -2.11 4.65 4.41
CA ARG A 99 -1.45 4.96 3.13
C ARG A 99 0.05 4.73 3.16
N GLU A 100 0.71 5.08 4.26
CA GLU A 100 2.14 4.77 4.42
C GLU A 100 2.37 3.26 4.56
N GLU A 101 1.46 2.52 5.19
CA GLU A 101 1.49 1.06 5.22
C GLU A 101 1.38 0.46 3.81
N LEU A 102 0.37 0.86 3.02
CA LEU A 102 0.20 0.40 1.64
C LEU A 102 1.43 0.69 0.77
N LYS A 103 2.02 1.89 0.93
CA LYS A 103 3.25 2.28 0.24
C LYS A 103 4.44 1.43 0.67
N THR A 104 4.54 1.12 1.96
CA THR A 104 5.60 0.26 2.51
C THR A 104 5.47 -1.17 1.98
N GLU A 105 4.27 -1.75 1.97
CA GLU A 105 4.05 -3.09 1.40
C GLU A 105 4.33 -3.12 -0.11
N ASN A 106 3.92 -2.10 -0.87
CA ASN A 106 4.24 -2.03 -2.29
C ASN A 106 5.75 -1.89 -2.56
N LYS A 107 6.46 -1.13 -1.72
CA LYS A 107 7.93 -1.02 -1.80
C LYS A 107 8.60 -2.35 -1.46
N LYS A 108 8.10 -3.06 -0.45
CA LYS A 108 8.61 -4.37 -0.01
C LYS A 108 8.63 -5.39 -1.15
N LEU A 109 7.69 -5.34 -2.09
CA LEU A 109 7.71 -6.20 -3.29
C LEU A 109 9.00 -6.06 -4.11
N GLY A 110 9.57 -4.85 -4.17
CA GLY A 110 10.84 -4.62 -4.85
C GLY A 110 12.02 -5.23 -4.11
N GLU A 111 12.01 -5.14 -2.78
CA GLU A 111 13.04 -5.75 -1.94
C GLU A 111 12.94 -7.29 -1.94
N LEU A 112 11.73 -7.82 -2.11
CA LEU A 112 11.47 -9.24 -2.12
C LEU A 112 11.84 -9.92 -3.44
N TYR A 113 11.63 -9.27 -4.59
CA TYR A 113 11.87 -9.87 -5.92
C TYR A 113 13.35 -9.88 -6.30
N HIS A 114 14.15 -10.57 -5.49
CA HIS A 114 15.56 -10.79 -5.70
C HIS A 114 15.93 -12.26 -5.41
N TYR A 115 16.68 -12.85 -6.34
CA TYR A 115 17.23 -14.22 -6.23
C TYR A 115 18.23 -14.37 -5.06
N VAL A 116 18.85 -13.28 -4.63
CA VAL A 116 19.77 -13.24 -3.49
C VAL A 116 19.17 -12.40 -2.38
N ASP A 117 19.34 -12.85 -1.14
CA ASP A 117 19.06 -12.04 0.03
C ASP A 117 20.11 -10.93 0.15
N LEU A 118 19.68 -9.67 0.04
CA LEU A 118 20.59 -8.53 -0.07
C LEU A 118 21.42 -8.30 1.20
N GLN A 119 20.94 -8.74 2.37
CA GLN A 119 21.65 -8.61 3.64
C GLN A 119 22.70 -9.71 3.81
N SER A 120 22.30 -10.97 3.70
CA SER A 120 23.18 -12.12 3.94
C SER A 120 24.04 -12.47 2.73
N GLY A 121 23.65 -12.09 1.51
CA GLY A 121 24.30 -12.52 0.27
C GLY A 121 23.96 -13.95 -0.15
N LYS A 122 23.07 -14.63 0.57
CA LYS A 122 22.70 -16.02 0.30
C LYS A 122 21.62 -16.12 -0.76
N ILE A 123 21.66 -17.20 -1.55
CA ILE A 123 20.58 -17.51 -2.50
C ILE A 123 19.28 -17.75 -1.74
N ARG A 124 18.20 -17.17 -2.25
CA ARG A 124 16.84 -17.44 -1.77
C ARG A 124 16.20 -18.51 -2.63
N LYS A 125 15.44 -19.40 -1.99
CA LYS A 125 14.55 -20.33 -2.70
C LYS A 125 13.46 -19.53 -3.40
N GLU A 126 13.20 -19.85 -4.65
CA GLU A 126 12.25 -19.15 -5.51
C GLU A 126 10.83 -19.21 -4.94
N GLU A 127 10.44 -20.37 -4.39
CA GLU A 127 9.17 -20.58 -3.70
C GLU A 127 9.00 -19.60 -2.53
N LYS A 128 10.07 -19.37 -1.76
CA LYS A 128 10.04 -18.45 -0.63
C LYS A 128 9.88 -17.01 -1.09
N VAL A 129 10.61 -16.60 -2.14
CA VAL A 129 10.47 -15.25 -2.72
C VAL A 129 9.02 -14.99 -3.12
N ILE A 130 8.39 -15.95 -3.79
CA ILE A 130 7.03 -15.82 -4.29
C ILE A 130 5.99 -15.86 -3.18
N ASN A 131 6.17 -16.71 -2.17
CA ASN A 131 5.30 -16.72 -0.99
C ASN A 131 5.36 -15.38 -0.24
N ASP A 132 6.57 -14.86 0.01
CA ASP A 132 6.74 -13.58 0.71
C ASP A 132 6.10 -12.42 -0.09
N MET A 133 6.20 -12.45 -1.43
CA MET A 133 5.51 -11.48 -2.30
C MET A 133 3.98 -11.65 -2.25
N GLY A 134 3.49 -12.89 -2.28
CA GLY A 134 2.08 -13.22 -2.18
C GLY A 134 1.48 -12.71 -0.87
N GLU A 135 2.17 -12.89 0.25
CA GLU A 135 1.75 -12.36 1.56
C GLU A 135 1.60 -10.83 1.55
N ALA A 136 2.55 -10.11 0.94
CA ALA A 136 2.46 -8.65 0.79
C ALA A 136 1.25 -8.24 -0.07
N ILE A 137 0.97 -8.95 -1.17
CA ILE A 137 -0.20 -8.69 -2.02
C ILE A 137 -1.52 -8.99 -1.27
N VAL A 138 -1.57 -10.09 -0.50
CA VAL A 138 -2.73 -10.44 0.33
C VAL A 138 -3.01 -9.35 1.36
N LYS A 139 -1.97 -8.84 2.03
CA LYS A 139 -2.12 -7.75 2.99
C LYS A 139 -2.65 -6.47 2.35
N ILE A 140 -2.14 -6.11 1.16
CA ILE A 140 -2.65 -4.99 0.37
C ILE A 140 -4.13 -5.20 0.00
N LYS A 141 -4.49 -6.43 -0.40
CA LYS A 141 -5.88 -6.78 -0.73
C LYS A 141 -6.81 -6.64 0.48
N GLN A 142 -6.39 -7.14 1.64
CA GLN A 142 -7.14 -7.03 2.89
C GLN A 142 -7.42 -5.57 3.23
N ILE A 143 -6.39 -4.71 3.20
CA ILE A 143 -6.57 -3.26 3.43
C ILE A 143 -7.55 -2.67 2.41
N ALA A 144 -7.44 -3.03 1.13
CA ALA A 144 -8.33 -2.53 0.10
C ALA A 144 -9.80 -2.95 0.31
N GLU A 145 -10.03 -4.18 0.79
CA GLU A 145 -11.37 -4.70 1.10
C GLU A 145 -11.95 -4.04 2.35
N GLU A 146 -11.17 -3.92 3.43
CA GLU A 146 -11.56 -3.23 4.67
C GLU A 146 -11.90 -1.76 4.43
N GLU A 147 -11.16 -1.10 3.52
CA GLU A 147 -11.44 0.26 3.08
C GLU A 147 -12.58 0.36 2.05
N GLY A 148 -13.21 -0.74 1.66
CA GLY A 148 -14.30 -0.73 0.70
C GLY A 148 -13.91 -0.16 -0.67
N LEU A 149 -12.68 -0.44 -1.13
CA LEU A 149 -12.27 -0.08 -2.48
C LEU A 149 -13.10 -0.84 -3.50
N ASN A 150 -13.31 -0.22 -4.67
CA ASN A 150 -14.20 -0.76 -5.68
C ASN A 150 -13.65 -2.06 -6.33
N GLU A 151 -14.56 -2.80 -6.98
CA GLU A 151 -14.24 -4.06 -7.65
C GLU A 151 -13.09 -3.94 -8.68
N LYS A 152 -12.97 -2.78 -9.34
CA LYS A 152 -11.90 -2.53 -10.31
C LYS A 152 -10.53 -2.47 -9.64
N SER A 153 -10.44 -1.88 -8.44
CA SER A 153 -9.22 -1.90 -7.63
C SER A 153 -8.86 -3.32 -7.20
N LEU A 154 -9.82 -4.09 -6.71
CA LEU A 154 -9.60 -5.48 -6.30
C LEU A 154 -9.12 -6.35 -7.48
N LYS A 155 -9.72 -6.19 -8.65
CA LYS A 155 -9.28 -6.87 -9.89
C LYS A 155 -7.85 -6.54 -10.31
N LEU A 156 -7.38 -5.31 -10.05
CA LEU A 156 -5.99 -4.94 -10.33
C LEU A 156 -5.02 -5.61 -9.35
N ILE A 157 -5.42 -5.77 -8.09
CA ILE A 157 -4.64 -6.48 -7.07
C ILE A 157 -4.56 -7.98 -7.40
N ASP A 158 -5.68 -8.60 -7.79
CA ASP A 158 -5.72 -9.99 -8.25
C ASP A 158 -4.84 -10.20 -9.49
N LYS A 159 -4.92 -9.28 -10.45
CA LYS A 159 -4.05 -9.30 -11.63
C LYS A 159 -2.56 -9.22 -11.27
N ALA A 160 -2.20 -8.47 -10.23
CA ALA A 160 -0.82 -8.42 -9.74
C ALA A 160 -0.39 -9.77 -9.16
N ALA A 161 -1.27 -10.47 -8.43
CA ALA A 161 -1.03 -11.82 -7.92
C ALA A 161 -0.91 -12.88 -9.03
N ASP A 162 -1.72 -12.78 -10.10
CA ASP A 162 -1.72 -13.71 -11.23
C ASP A 162 -0.38 -13.80 -11.97
N VAL A 163 0.49 -12.79 -11.82
CA VAL A 163 1.81 -12.75 -12.45
C VAL A 163 2.85 -13.54 -11.66
N LEU A 164 2.63 -13.79 -10.37
CA LEU A 164 3.59 -14.45 -9.48
C LEU A 164 4.09 -15.81 -10.00
N PRO A 165 3.27 -16.72 -10.55
CA PRO A 165 3.77 -17.99 -11.07
C PRO A 165 4.77 -17.82 -12.24
N LYS A 166 4.59 -16.79 -13.07
CA LYS A 166 5.54 -16.49 -14.15
C LYS A 166 6.85 -15.88 -13.63
N MET A 167 6.78 -15.13 -12.53
CA MET A 167 7.95 -14.60 -11.84
C MET A 167 8.72 -15.71 -11.16
N GLU A 168 8.04 -16.72 -10.59
CA GLU A 168 8.68 -17.93 -10.06
C GLU A 168 9.49 -18.66 -11.14
N ALA A 169 8.87 -18.90 -12.30
CA ALA A 169 9.53 -19.53 -13.43
C ALA A 169 10.76 -18.74 -13.90
N THR A 170 10.70 -17.41 -13.82
CA THR A 170 11.81 -16.51 -14.14
C THR A 170 12.96 -16.66 -13.14
N LEU A 171 12.67 -16.67 -11.84
CA LEU A 171 13.68 -16.88 -10.81
C LEU A 171 14.35 -18.26 -10.96
N LYS A 172 13.55 -19.31 -11.22
CA LYS A 172 14.05 -20.68 -11.45
C LYS A 172 14.98 -20.75 -12.65
N PHE A 173 14.63 -20.05 -13.74
CA PHE A 173 15.49 -19.94 -14.91
C PHE A 173 16.81 -19.24 -14.59
N VAL A 174 16.76 -18.07 -13.93
CA VAL A 174 17.97 -17.31 -13.57
C VAL A 174 18.87 -18.12 -12.65
N SER A 175 18.31 -18.75 -11.62
CA SER A 175 19.02 -19.62 -10.67
C SER A 175 19.74 -20.77 -11.38
N SER A 176 19.04 -21.48 -12.28
CA SER A 176 19.60 -22.56 -13.08
C SER A 176 20.70 -22.08 -14.03
N TYR A 177 20.48 -20.93 -14.69
CA TYR A 177 21.44 -20.32 -15.61
C TYR A 177 22.73 -19.91 -14.89
N VAL A 178 22.62 -19.25 -13.74
CA VAL A 178 23.79 -18.87 -12.93
C VAL A 178 24.56 -20.11 -12.50
N LYS A 179 23.86 -21.15 -12.01
CA LYS A 179 24.49 -22.41 -11.61
C LYS A 179 25.27 -23.05 -12.76
N GLU A 180 24.65 -23.18 -13.92
CA GLU A 180 25.31 -23.76 -15.11
C GLU A 180 26.56 -22.95 -15.52
N LYS A 181 26.51 -21.62 -15.43
CA LYS A 181 27.67 -20.78 -15.76
C LYS A 181 28.80 -20.94 -14.76
N VAL A 182 28.50 -20.98 -13.47
CA VAL A 182 29.49 -21.19 -12.42
C VAL A 182 30.13 -22.58 -12.52
N ASP A 183 29.34 -23.62 -12.85
CA ASP A 183 29.84 -24.98 -13.02
C ASP A 183 30.84 -25.11 -14.18
N LYS A 184 30.68 -24.30 -15.23
CA LYS A 184 31.59 -24.23 -16.39
C LYS A 184 32.86 -23.41 -16.13
N MET A 185 32.94 -22.68 -15.02
CA MET A 185 34.13 -21.90 -14.67
C MET A 185 35.18 -22.82 -14.02
N PRO A 186 36.49 -22.55 -14.25
CA PRO A 186 37.58 -23.31 -13.64
C PRO A 186 37.78 -22.90 -12.17
N LEU A 187 36.75 -23.12 -11.35
CA LEU A 187 36.72 -22.83 -9.92
C LEU A 187 36.96 -24.09 -9.09
N THR A 188 37.68 -23.93 -7.99
CA THR A 188 37.79 -24.96 -6.96
C THR A 188 36.43 -25.17 -6.28
N THR A 189 36.25 -26.30 -5.59
CA THR A 189 35.02 -26.56 -4.82
C THR A 189 34.75 -25.46 -3.79
N VAL A 190 35.78 -24.99 -3.10
CA VAL A 190 35.68 -23.90 -2.11
C VAL A 190 35.24 -22.59 -2.77
N GLN A 191 35.80 -22.24 -3.93
CA GLN A 191 35.41 -21.04 -4.67
C GLN A 191 33.97 -21.12 -5.19
N ARG A 192 33.53 -22.32 -5.61
CA ARG A 192 32.15 -22.55 -6.05
C ARG A 192 31.16 -22.42 -4.88
N ASP A 193 31.50 -22.97 -3.73
CA ASP A 193 30.67 -22.86 -2.52
C ASP A 193 30.60 -21.41 -2.04
N ASP A 194 31.69 -20.66 -2.14
CA ASP A 194 31.73 -19.23 -1.84
C ASP A 194 30.74 -18.43 -2.69
N VAL A 195 30.58 -18.74 -3.98
CA VAL A 195 29.66 -18.00 -4.88
C VAL A 195 28.20 -18.10 -4.42
N PHE A 196 27.83 -19.21 -3.79
CA PHE A 196 26.44 -19.51 -3.43
C PHE A 196 26.13 -19.36 -1.94
N ASN A 197 27.17 -19.46 -1.09
CA ASN A 197 27.02 -19.52 0.35
C ASN A 197 27.76 -18.40 1.10
N LYS A 198 28.52 -17.51 0.44
CA LYS A 198 29.22 -16.45 1.16
C LYS A 198 28.24 -15.54 1.90
N CYS A 199 28.42 -15.53 3.21
CA CYS A 199 27.86 -14.53 4.10
C CYS A 199 28.69 -13.25 3.96
N LYS A 200 28.05 -12.09 3.74
CA LYS A 200 28.77 -10.80 3.65
C LYS A 200 29.44 -10.35 4.95
N HIS A 201 29.23 -11.04 6.08
CA HIS A 201 29.65 -10.60 7.42
C HIS A 201 30.30 -11.71 8.28
N CYS A 202 31.15 -12.56 7.68
CA CYS A 202 32.08 -13.41 8.44
C CYS A 202 33.49 -12.85 8.34
#